data_AF-A0A3S3TSQ7-F1
#
_entry.id   AF-A0A3S3TSQ7-F1
#
_cell.length_a   1.000
_cell.length_b   1.000
_cell.length_c   1.000
_cell.angle_alpha   90.00
_cell.angle_beta   90.00
_cell.angle_gamma   90.00
#
_symmetry.space_group_name_H-M   'P 1'
#
loop_
_entity.id
_entity.type
_entity.pdbx_description
1 polymer ?
#
loop_
_entity_poly.entity_id
_entity_poly.type
_entity_poly.pdbx_seq_one_letter_code
_entity_poly.pdbx_strand_id
1 'polypeptide(L)'
;MIEVVSNTRINSVFLKQKKRCLQEEIEGVKYYFELNKENEIVTLSVRNVESFILDGQILTFDMVDSFLSQNEYIRRGDLYYFAYLNLNLYLNFEKEKFLEILIYDEVVANEYNYKQVAD
;
A
#
# COMPACT_ATOMS: atom_id res chain seq x y z
N MET A 1 -6.75 14.13 2.29
CA MET A 1 -5.60 13.67 1.48
C MET A 1 -5.05 12.41 2.15
N ILE A 2 -4.71 11.37 1.40
CA ILE A 2 -4.15 10.14 1.98
C ILE A 2 -2.66 10.39 2.30
N GLU A 3 -2.27 10.12 3.54
CA GLU A 3 -0.88 10.10 3.98
C GLU A 3 -0.48 8.67 4.33
N VAL A 4 0.60 8.19 3.73
CA VAL A 4 1.20 6.88 3.94
C VAL A 4 2.56 7.11 4.59
N VAL A 5 2.75 6.52 5.77
CA VAL A 5 4.07 6.32 6.36
C VAL A 5 4.38 4.84 6.20
N SER A 6 5.33 4.55 5.33
CA SER A 6 5.73 3.20 4.96
C SER A 6 5.99 2.34 6.20
N ASN A 7 5.61 1.06 6.14
CA ASN A 7 5.73 0.10 7.24
C ASN A 7 4.98 0.47 8.53
N THR A 8 4.15 1.52 8.53
CA THR A 8 3.56 2.06 9.76
C THR A 8 2.06 2.29 9.68
N ARG A 9 1.60 3.18 8.79
CA ARG A 9 0.20 3.66 8.79
C ARG A 9 -0.26 4.24 7.47
N ILE A 10 -1.57 4.26 7.30
CA ILE A 10 -2.28 5.11 6.33
C ILE A 10 -3.23 6.02 7.12
N ASN A 11 -3.05 7.34 7.02
CA ASN A 11 -3.73 8.35 7.85
C ASN A 11 -3.64 8.00 9.34
N SER A 12 -4.78 7.85 10.02
CA SER A 12 -4.89 7.51 11.44
C SER A 12 -4.98 6.00 11.72
N VAL A 13 -4.85 5.15 10.70
CA VAL A 13 -4.92 3.69 10.82
C VAL A 13 -3.54 3.07 10.75
N PHE A 14 -3.18 2.30 11.77
CA PHE A 14 -1.84 1.73 11.94
C PHE A 14 -1.81 0.24 11.65
N LEU A 15 -0.70 -0.24 11.09
CA LEU A 15 -0.35 -1.65 11.19
C LEU A 15 -0.27 -2.05 12.68
N LYS A 16 -0.50 -3.33 12.97
CA LYS A 16 -0.62 -3.90 14.33
C LYS A 16 -1.81 -3.38 15.16
N GLN A 17 -2.58 -2.42 14.66
CA GLN A 17 -3.81 -2.00 15.34
C GLN A 17 -4.83 -3.15 15.33
N LYS A 18 -5.51 -3.36 16.46
CA LYS A 18 -6.58 -4.36 16.55
C LYS A 18 -7.85 -3.89 15.85
N LYS A 19 -8.41 -4.75 15.00
CA LYS A 19 -9.70 -4.55 14.32
C LYS A 19 -10.58 -5.77 14.51
N ARG A 20 -11.88 -5.65 14.27
CA ARG A 20 -12.84 -6.77 14.34
C ARG A 20 -13.50 -7.06 12.98
N CYS A 21 -13.09 -6.32 11.97
CA CYS A 21 -13.61 -6.37 10.61
C CYS A 21 -12.43 -6.30 9.63
N LEU A 22 -12.67 -6.70 8.39
CA LEU A 22 -11.67 -6.66 7.31
C LEU A 22 -11.73 -5.38 6.48
N GLN A 23 -12.67 -4.48 6.80
CA GLN A 23 -12.81 -3.18 6.17
C GLN A 23 -13.53 -2.23 7.12
N GLU A 24 -13.20 -0.96 7.04
CA GLU A 24 -13.82 0.09 7.84
C GLU A 24 -13.77 1.42 7.09
N GLU A 25 -14.78 2.25 7.28
CA GLU A 25 -14.78 3.61 6.75
C GLU A 25 -14.51 4.59 7.90
N ILE A 26 -13.46 5.38 7.77
CA ILE A 26 -13.03 6.37 8.78
C ILE A 26 -12.80 7.67 8.04
N GLU A 27 -13.50 8.74 8.47
CA GLU A 27 -13.39 10.07 7.86
C GLU A 27 -13.65 10.07 6.34
N GLY A 28 -14.60 9.24 5.89
CA GLY A 28 -14.96 9.11 4.47
C GLY A 28 -13.95 8.35 3.61
N VAL A 29 -12.90 7.78 4.22
CA VAL A 29 -11.95 6.89 3.55
C VAL A 29 -12.26 5.46 3.92
N LYS A 30 -12.43 4.61 2.90
CA LYS A 30 -12.64 3.17 3.09
C LYS A 30 -11.30 2.43 3.07
N TYR A 31 -10.98 1.81 4.20
CA TYR A 31 -9.78 0.99 4.41
C TYR A 31 -10.11 -0.49 4.30
N TYR A 32 -9.13 -1.27 3.85
CA TYR A 32 -9.18 -2.72 3.77
C TYR A 32 -8.03 -3.30 4.57
N PHE A 33 -8.31 -4.41 5.27
CA PHE A 33 -7.38 -5.02 6.21
C PHE A 33 -7.24 -6.51 5.94
N GLU A 34 -6.02 -7.01 6.09
CA GLU A 34 -5.78 -8.41 6.44
C GLU A 34 -5.34 -8.45 7.89
N LEU A 35 -5.90 -9.40 8.65
CA LEU A 35 -5.65 -9.52 10.09
C LEU A 35 -4.90 -10.81 10.40
N ASN A 36 -3.98 -10.74 11.37
CA ASN A 36 -3.39 -11.95 11.95
C ASN A 36 -4.38 -12.65 12.91
N LYS A 37 -3.94 -13.75 13.52
CA LYS A 37 -4.74 -14.54 14.49
C LYS A 37 -5.11 -13.77 15.76
N GLU A 38 -4.40 -12.68 16.07
CA GLU A 38 -4.67 -11.79 17.21
C GLU A 38 -5.61 -10.63 16.85
N ASN A 39 -6.11 -10.62 15.61
CA ASN A 39 -6.92 -9.58 14.99
C ASN A 39 -6.19 -8.24 14.80
N GLU A 40 -4.87 -8.29 14.67
CA GLU A 40 -4.05 -7.12 14.37
C GLU A 40 -3.85 -6.98 12.86
N ILE A 41 -3.89 -5.75 12.37
CA ILE A 41 -3.68 -5.45 10.95
C ILE A 41 -2.25 -5.81 10.55
N VAL A 42 -2.11 -6.74 9.61
CA VAL A 42 -0.82 -7.08 8.97
C VAL A 42 -0.71 -6.52 7.55
N THR A 43 -1.84 -6.22 6.92
CA THR A 43 -1.92 -5.54 5.62
C THR A 43 -2.98 -4.46 5.71
N LEU A 44 -2.65 -3.26 5.23
CA LEU A 44 -3.53 -2.10 5.23
C LEU A 44 -3.55 -1.48 3.83
N SER A 45 -4.74 -1.33 3.24
CA SER A 45 -4.86 -0.68 1.93
C SER A 45 -6.02 0.30 1.82
N VAL A 46 -5.85 1.23 0.88
CA VAL A 46 -6.89 2.14 0.37
C VAL A 46 -6.92 2.05 -1.15
N ARG A 47 -8.07 2.33 -1.75
CA ARG A 47 -8.30 2.11 -3.19
C ARG A 47 -8.84 3.33 -3.89
N ASN A 48 -8.59 3.41 -5.20
CA ASN A 48 -9.02 4.50 -6.09
C ASN A 48 -8.58 5.88 -5.56
N VAL A 49 -7.28 6.06 -5.42
CA VAL A 49 -6.66 7.29 -4.93
C VAL A 49 -6.02 8.02 -6.12
N GLU A 50 -6.25 9.33 -6.24
CA GLU A 50 -5.66 10.17 -7.30
C GLU A 50 -4.23 10.59 -6.97
N SER A 51 -3.98 10.92 -5.70
CA SER A 51 -2.66 11.27 -5.18
C SER A 51 -2.59 10.99 -3.67
N PHE A 52 -1.37 10.82 -3.17
CA PHE A 52 -1.11 10.58 -1.75
C PHE A 52 0.25 11.13 -1.36
N ILE A 53 0.49 11.24 -0.05
CA ILE A 53 1.80 11.55 0.51
C ILE A 53 2.44 10.23 0.91
N LEU A 54 3.63 9.93 0.43
CA LEU A 54 4.46 8.79 0.83
C LEU A 54 5.69 9.31 1.56
N ASP A 55 5.82 9.03 2.85
CA ASP A 55 6.98 9.41 3.68
C ASP A 55 7.37 10.89 3.54
N GLY A 56 6.35 11.76 3.45
CA GLY A 56 6.50 13.22 3.32
C GLY A 56 6.62 13.74 1.90
N GLN A 57 6.68 12.87 0.88
CA GLN A 57 6.71 13.26 -0.52
C GLN A 57 5.34 13.06 -1.18
N ILE A 58 4.84 14.07 -1.90
CA ILE A 58 3.60 13.92 -2.65
C ILE A 58 3.88 13.04 -3.87
N LEU A 59 3.11 11.96 -4.03
CA LEU A 59 3.09 11.13 -5.21
C LEU A 59 1.77 11.35 -5.97
N THR A 60 1.92 11.86 -7.19
CA THR A 60 0.85 11.99 -8.19
C THR A 60 1.13 11.03 -9.34
N PHE A 61 0.15 10.81 -10.23
CA PHE A 61 0.35 9.92 -11.36
C PHE A 61 1.47 10.39 -12.30
N ASP A 62 1.58 11.71 -12.55
CA ASP A 62 2.65 12.32 -13.35
C ASP A 62 4.06 12.06 -12.79
N MET A 63 4.16 11.75 -11.49
CA MET A 63 5.43 11.47 -10.81
C MET A 63 5.79 9.99 -10.77
N VAL A 64 4.89 9.09 -11.22
CA VAL A 64 5.08 7.64 -11.17
C VAL A 64 6.35 7.22 -11.91
N ASP A 65 6.57 7.69 -13.14
CA ASP A 65 7.75 7.28 -13.91
C ASP A 65 9.06 7.67 -13.20
N SER A 66 9.11 8.88 -12.64
CA SER A 66 10.26 9.33 -11.84
C SER A 66 10.41 8.47 -10.58
N PHE A 67 9.33 8.19 -9.86
CA PHE A 67 9.35 7.38 -8.66
C PHE A 67 9.83 5.96 -8.94
N LEU A 68 9.35 5.34 -10.02
CA LEU A 68 9.81 4.03 -10.50
C LEU A 68 11.30 4.05 -10.87
N SER A 69 11.79 5.12 -11.51
CA SER A 69 13.22 5.20 -11.87
C SER A 69 14.17 5.35 -10.68
N GLN A 70 13.67 5.82 -9.53
CA GLN A 70 14.45 6.13 -8.33
C GLN A 70 14.42 5.01 -7.27
N ASN A 71 13.50 4.06 -7.41
CA ASN A 71 13.30 3.00 -6.43
C ASN A 71 13.46 1.62 -7.06
N GLU A 72 13.99 0.68 -6.29
CA GLU A 72 13.99 -0.72 -6.70
C GLU A 72 12.59 -1.31 -6.50
N TYR A 73 12.07 -1.97 -7.53
CA TYR A 73 10.76 -2.59 -7.49
C TYR A 73 10.72 -3.86 -8.32
N ILE A 74 9.69 -4.67 -8.04
CA ILE A 74 9.31 -5.82 -8.87
C ILE A 74 7.94 -5.52 -9.47
N ARG A 75 7.78 -5.78 -10.77
CA ARG A 75 6.54 -5.51 -11.51
C ARG A 75 5.84 -6.81 -11.90
N ARG A 76 4.52 -6.86 -11.69
CA ARG A 76 3.63 -7.91 -12.21
C ARG A 76 2.39 -7.26 -12.81
N GLY A 77 2.33 -7.17 -14.14
CA GLY A 77 1.30 -6.39 -14.81
C GLY A 77 1.38 -4.91 -14.40
N ASP A 78 0.29 -4.37 -13.85
CA ASP A 78 0.27 -2.99 -13.32
C ASP A 78 0.46 -2.90 -11.80
N LEU A 79 0.89 -4.00 -11.17
CA LEU A 79 1.21 -4.07 -9.75
C LEU A 79 2.72 -3.96 -9.53
N TYR A 80 3.12 -3.04 -8.67
CA TYR A 80 4.51 -2.71 -8.35
C TYR A 80 4.78 -2.94 -6.87
N TYR A 81 5.79 -3.75 -6.58
CA TYR A 81 6.18 -4.15 -5.22
C TYR A 81 7.50 -3.48 -4.85
N PHE A 82 7.50 -2.70 -3.78
CA PHE A 82 8.66 -1.99 -3.25
C PHE A 82 9.06 -2.60 -1.90
N ALA A 83 9.89 -3.64 -1.94
CA ALA A 83 10.23 -4.43 -0.77
C ALA A 83 10.87 -3.59 0.36
N TYR A 84 11.68 -2.57 0.02
CA TYR A 84 12.30 -1.68 1.01
C TYR A 84 11.31 -0.77 1.75
N LEU A 85 10.12 -0.57 1.20
CA LEU A 85 9.08 0.32 1.72
C LEU A 85 7.87 -0.45 2.29
N ASN A 86 7.91 -1.79 2.27
CA ASN A 86 6.75 -2.69 2.39
C ASN A 86 5.48 -2.10 1.74
N LEU A 87 5.63 -1.65 0.51
CA LEU A 87 4.61 -0.92 -0.24
C LEU A 87 4.30 -1.64 -1.54
N ASN A 88 3.01 -1.81 -1.82
CA ASN A 88 2.52 -2.24 -3.11
C ASN A 88 1.64 -1.14 -3.72
N LEU A 89 1.90 -0.82 -4.98
CA LEU A 89 1.10 0.10 -5.77
C LEU A 89 0.47 -0.62 -6.94
N TYR A 90 -0.86 -0.66 -6.97
CA TYR A 90 -1.61 -1.09 -8.15
C TYR A 90 -2.01 0.15 -8.94
N LEU A 91 -1.51 0.26 -10.17
CA LEU A 91 -1.69 1.44 -11.01
C LEU A 91 -2.71 1.18 -12.12
N ASN A 92 -3.37 2.24 -12.57
CA ASN A 92 -4.11 2.25 -13.83
C ASN A 92 -3.60 3.39 -14.70
N PHE A 93 -2.79 3.05 -15.70
CA PHE A 93 -2.19 4.02 -16.62
C PHE A 93 -3.21 4.69 -17.53
N GLU A 94 -4.29 4.02 -17.92
CA GLU A 94 -5.33 4.63 -18.77
C GLU A 94 -6.16 5.68 -18.03
N LYS A 95 -6.35 5.50 -16.72
CA LYS A 95 -7.15 6.38 -15.86
C LYS A 95 -6.31 7.26 -14.95
N GLU A 96 -5.00 7.21 -15.10
CA GLU A 96 -4.01 7.99 -14.33
C GLU A 96 -4.29 7.98 -12.82
N LYS A 97 -4.49 6.79 -12.23
CA LYS A 97 -4.82 6.66 -10.80
C LYS A 97 -4.17 5.46 -10.12
N PHE A 98 -4.07 5.55 -8.79
CA PHE A 98 -3.70 4.45 -7.92
C PHE A 98 -4.96 3.62 -7.59
N LEU A 99 -5.08 2.44 -8.20
CA LEU A 99 -6.16 1.50 -7.92
C LEU A 99 -6.11 1.00 -6.48
N GLU A 100 -4.90 0.75 -5.97
CA GLU A 100 -4.67 0.36 -4.59
C GLU A 100 -3.29 0.84 -4.13
N ILE A 101 -3.26 1.38 -2.91
CA ILE A 101 -2.05 1.67 -2.15
C ILE A 101 -2.11 0.77 -0.93
N LEU A 102 -1.16 -0.15 -0.80
CA LEU A 102 -1.15 -1.18 0.23
C LEU A 102 0.20 -1.18 0.94
N ILE A 103 0.17 -1.04 2.26
CA ILE A 103 1.34 -1.26 3.11
C ILE A 103 1.16 -2.52 3.94
N TYR A 104 2.25 -3.15 4.33
CA TYR A 104 2.21 -4.38 5.11
C TYR A 104 3.30 -4.44 6.17
N ASP A 105 3.02 -5.25 7.19
CA ASP A 105 3.95 -5.52 8.27
C ASP A 105 5.07 -6.48 7.82
N GLU A 106 6.26 -6.32 8.37
CA GLU A 106 7.41 -7.16 8.03
C GLU A 106 7.15 -8.66 8.23
N VAL A 107 6.26 -9.03 9.15
CA VAL A 107 5.91 -10.44 9.41
C VAL A 107 5.29 -11.14 8.19
N VAL A 108 4.64 -10.39 7.30
CA VAL A 108 4.08 -10.91 6.04
C VAL A 108 4.92 -10.52 4.82
N ALA A 109 6.06 -9.85 5.02
CA ALA A 109 6.92 -9.45 3.92
C ALA A 109 7.36 -10.65 3.09
N ASN A 110 7.63 -11.80 3.73
CA ASN A 110 7.96 -13.02 3.00
C ASN A 110 6.81 -13.50 2.12
N GLU A 111 5.54 -13.29 2.44
CA GLU A 111 4.42 -13.72 1.59
C GLU A 111 4.29 -12.84 0.35
N TYR A 112 4.49 -11.53 0.53
CA TYR A 112 4.55 -10.56 -0.57
C TYR A 112 5.85 -10.70 -1.38
N ASN A 113 6.94 -11.16 -0.75
CA ASN A 113 8.23 -11.40 -1.37
C ASN A 113 8.35 -12.77 -2.04
N TYR A 114 7.69 -13.82 -1.55
CA TYR A 114 7.69 -15.13 -2.20
C TYR A 114 6.78 -15.14 -3.43
N LYS A 115 5.70 -14.36 -3.39
CA LYS A 115 4.98 -13.92 -4.59
C LYS A 115 5.86 -13.12 -5.56
N GLN A 116 7.15 -12.86 -5.28
CA GLN A 116 8.10 -12.30 -6.24
C GLN A 116 8.92 -13.39 -6.97
N VAL A 117 9.07 -14.60 -6.40
CA VAL A 117 9.92 -15.68 -6.96
C VAL A 117 9.13 -16.73 -7.73
N ALA A 118 7.84 -16.90 -7.44
CA ALA A 118 6.95 -17.80 -8.19
C ALA A 118 6.29 -17.05 -9.35
N ASP A 119 6.99 -16.97 -10.49
CA ASP A 119 6.45 -16.97 -11.86
C ASP A 119 7.60 -17.23 -12.85
#